data_AF-A0A928TGF5-F1
#
_entry.id   AF-A0A928TGF5-F1
#
_cell.length_a   1.000
_cell.length_b   1.000
_cell.length_c   1.000
_cell.angle_alpha   90.00
_cell.angle_beta   90.00
_cell.angle_gamma   90.00
#
_symmetry.space_group_name_H-M   'P 1'
#
loop_
_entity.id
_entity.type
_entity.pdbx_description
1 polymer ?
#
loop_
_entity_poly.entity_id
_entity_poly.type
_entity_poly.pdbx_seq_one_letter_code
_entity_poly.pdbx_strand_id
1 'polypeptide(L)'
;MEEQRAPYDGRPVRAPARWTAGRVLALRASLGMSQASFARLLGVRQQTVSEWETGRYRPRGASVRVLEMIAEEPARYEAGPRGKEGP
;
A
#
# COMPACT_ATOMS: atom_id res chain seq x y z
N MET A 1 25.15 -46.81 4.16
CA MET A 1 24.39 -45.88 5.01
C MET A 1 25.17 -44.58 4.99
N GLU A 2 24.96 -43.75 3.96
CA GLU A 2 25.60 -42.44 3.87
C GLU A 2 24.51 -41.47 3.47
N GLU A 3 23.98 -40.78 4.48
CA GLU A 3 22.88 -39.85 4.37
C GLU A 3 23.39 -38.56 3.74
N GLN A 4 23.21 -38.44 2.43
CA GLN A 4 23.39 -37.21 1.69
C GLN A 4 22.27 -36.23 2.05
N ARG A 5 22.39 -35.53 3.18
CA ARG A 5 21.51 -34.41 3.53
C ARG A 5 21.88 -33.19 2.71
N ALA A 6 21.11 -32.92 1.67
CA ALA A 6 21.11 -31.64 0.97
C ALA A 6 20.81 -30.50 1.97
N PRO A 7 21.47 -29.34 1.87
CA PRO A 7 21.20 -28.22 2.76
C PRO A 7 19.86 -27.60 2.36
N TYR A 8 18.84 -27.79 3.19
CA TYR A 8 17.63 -26.98 3.18
C TYR A 8 17.96 -25.55 3.65
N ASP A 9 18.54 -24.70 2.80
CA ASP A 9 18.28 -23.25 2.91
C ASP A 9 17.31 -22.87 1.80
N GLY A 10 16.13 -23.48 1.84
CA GLY A 10 14.96 -23.02 1.10
C GLY A 10 14.30 -21.85 1.83
N ARG A 11 15.06 -20.83 2.28
CA ARG A 11 14.42 -19.61 2.78
C ARG A 11 13.60 -19.05 1.62
N PRO A 12 12.26 -18.95 1.74
CA PRO A 12 11.48 -18.34 0.69
C PRO A 12 12.02 -16.92 0.55
N VAL A 13 12.58 -16.62 -0.63
CA VAL A 13 12.92 -15.26 -1.05
C VAL A 13 11.65 -14.47 -0.78
N ARG A 14 11.64 -13.64 0.28
CA ARG A 14 10.43 -12.96 0.74
C ARG A 14 9.85 -12.26 -0.48
N ALA A 15 8.68 -12.74 -0.92
CA ALA A 15 8.02 -12.18 -2.09
C ALA A 15 7.97 -10.66 -1.92
N PRO A 16 8.32 -9.87 -2.96
CA PRO A 16 8.37 -8.43 -2.84
C PRO A 16 7.02 -7.95 -2.31
N ALA A 17 7.05 -7.17 -1.24
CA ALA A 17 5.83 -6.69 -0.63
C ALA A 17 5.02 -5.93 -1.68
N ARG A 18 3.81 -6.43 -1.95
CA ARG A 18 2.95 -5.93 -3.03
C ARG A 18 2.74 -4.41 -2.96
N TRP A 19 2.68 -3.87 -1.74
CA TRP A 19 2.57 -2.44 -1.45
C TRP A 19 3.88 -1.88 -0.91
N THR A 20 4.65 -1.25 -1.81
CA THR A 20 5.81 -0.42 -1.48
C THR A 20 5.39 1.03 -1.25
N ALA A 21 6.28 1.82 -0.65
CA ALA A 21 6.08 3.26 -0.45
C ALA A 21 5.70 3.99 -1.75
N GLY A 22 6.45 3.73 -2.82
CA GLY A 22 6.17 4.30 -4.14
C GLY A 22 4.83 3.86 -4.71
N ARG A 23 4.38 2.62 -4.45
CA ARG A 23 3.09 2.15 -4.95
C ARG A 23 1.91 2.79 -4.23
N VAL A 24 2.02 3.00 -2.91
CA VAL A 24 1.01 3.72 -2.13
C VAL A 24 0.92 5.18 -2.59
N LEU A 25 2.08 5.84 -2.75
CA LEU A 25 2.15 7.21 -3.24
C LEU A 25 1.55 7.35 -4.65
N ALA A 26 1.90 6.44 -5.56
CA ALA A 26 1.39 6.46 -6.93
C ALA A 26 -0.12 6.26 -6.99
N LEU A 27 -0.68 5.32 -6.21
CA LEU A 27 -2.12 5.12 -6.15
C LEU A 27 -2.84 6.36 -5.61
N ARG A 28 -2.34 6.97 -4.53
CA ARG A 28 -2.94 8.20 -4.01
C ARG A 28 -2.90 9.34 -5.04
N ALA A 29 -1.75 9.51 -5.67
CA ALA A 29 -1.54 10.57 -6.66
C ALA A 29 -2.43 10.38 -7.89
N SER A 30 -2.63 9.15 -8.37
CA SER A 30 -3.53 8.88 -9.50
C SER A 30 -4.99 9.20 -9.19
N LEU A 31 -5.39 9.12 -7.92
CA LEU A 31 -6.74 9.51 -7.47
C LEU A 31 -6.88 11.03 -7.25
N GLY A 32 -5.80 11.80 -7.39
CA GLY A 32 -5.79 13.24 -7.15
C GLY A 32 -6.00 13.65 -5.69
N MET A 33 -5.70 12.75 -4.73
CA MET A 33 -6.03 12.94 -3.31
C MET A 33 -4.85 13.47 -2.47
N SER A 34 -5.18 14.29 -1.47
CA SER A 34 -4.27 14.57 -0.34
C SER A 34 -4.09 13.32 0.53
N GLN A 35 -3.02 13.26 1.33
CA GLN A 35 -2.83 12.16 2.29
C GLN A 35 -4.00 12.04 3.27
N ALA A 36 -4.62 13.16 3.67
CA ALA A 36 -5.76 13.17 4.58
C ALA A 36 -7.02 12.58 3.92
N SER A 37 -7.32 12.99 2.69
CA SER A 37 -8.43 12.43 1.92
C SER A 37 -8.27 10.94 1.67
N PHE A 38 -7.07 10.52 1.27
CA PHE A 38 -6.76 9.11 1.06
C PHE A 38 -6.83 8.29 2.35
N ALA A 39 -6.38 8.86 3.48
CA ALA A 39 -6.49 8.20 4.78
C ALA A 39 -7.95 7.99 5.21
N ARG A 40 -8.83 8.98 4.97
CA ARG A 40 -10.27 8.84 5.23
C ARG A 40 -10.90 7.76 4.37
N LEU A 41 -10.53 7.69 3.08
CA LEU A 41 -10.98 6.62 2.17
C LEU A 41 -10.57 5.23 2.70
N LEU A 42 -9.36 5.12 3.23
CA LEU A 42 -8.80 3.87 3.75
C LEU A 42 -9.23 3.53 5.19
N GLY A 43 -9.88 4.46 5.90
CA GLY A 43 -10.23 4.28 7.31
C GLY A 43 -9.03 4.29 8.27
N VAL A 44 -7.94 4.98 7.91
CA VAL A 44 -6.72 5.09 8.73
C VAL A 44 -6.39 6.55 9.04
N ARG A 45 -5.35 6.79 9.86
CA ARG A 45 -4.86 8.15 10.14
C ARG A 45 -3.99 8.64 8.99
N GLN A 46 -3.96 9.95 8.73
CA GLN A 46 -3.07 10.57 7.76
C GLN A 46 -1.60 10.21 8.01
N GLN A 47 -1.17 10.19 9.28
CA GLN A 47 0.18 9.79 9.65
C GLN A 47 0.52 8.37 9.19
N THR A 48 -0.43 7.44 9.22
CA THR A 48 -0.25 6.06 8.73
C THR A 48 0.03 6.05 7.22
N VAL A 49 -0.68 6.86 6.44
CA VAL A 49 -0.41 7.03 5.01
C VAL A 49 0.98 7.62 4.77
N SER A 50 1.36 8.64 5.53
CA SER A 50 2.71 9.24 5.45
C SER A 50 3.82 8.23 5.77
N GLU A 51 3.64 7.42 6.81
CA GLU A 51 4.59 6.36 7.17
C GLU A 51 4.69 5.26 6.12
N TRP A 52 3.61 4.99 5.38
CA TRP A 52 3.65 4.09 4.23
C TRP A 52 4.38 4.71 3.05
N GLU A 53 4.06 5.96 2.69
CA GLU A 53 4.65 6.67 1.55
C GLU A 53 6.13 7.01 1.74
N THR A 54 6.59 7.10 2.99
CA THR A 54 8.01 7.25 3.34
C THR A 54 8.73 5.91 3.54
N GLY A 55 7.99 4.80 3.53
CA GLY A 55 8.54 3.45 3.72
C GLY A 55 8.92 3.12 5.17
N ARG A 56 8.60 3.99 6.13
CA ARG A 56 8.79 3.73 7.57
C ARG A 56 8.02 2.49 8.01
N TYR A 57 6.80 2.34 7.52
CA TYR A 57 5.98 1.14 7.69
C TYR A 57 5.39 0.69 6.35
N ARG A 58 4.80 -0.50 6.33
CA ARG A 58 4.07 -1.02 5.17
C ARG A 58 2.63 -1.33 5.54
N PRO A 59 1.69 -1.23 4.58
CA PRO A 59 0.32 -1.70 4.80
C PRO A 59 0.30 -3.19 5.16
N ARG A 60 -0.62 -3.58 6.04
CA ARG A 60 -0.78 -4.96 6.53
C ARG A 60 -2.26 -5.28 6.77
N GLY A 61 -2.61 -6.56 6.73
CA GLY A 61 -3.97 -7.03 7.02
C GLY A 61 -5.01 -6.38 6.11
N ALA A 62 -6.12 -5.91 6.69
CA ALA A 62 -7.25 -5.33 5.95
C ALA A 62 -6.85 -4.16 5.02
N SER A 63 -5.90 -3.33 5.43
CA SER A 63 -5.45 -2.19 4.61
C SER A 63 -4.86 -2.60 3.26
N VAL A 64 -4.21 -3.78 3.17
CA VAL A 64 -3.71 -4.32 1.90
C VAL A 64 -4.87 -4.62 0.95
N ARG A 65 -5.95 -5.25 1.47
CA ARG A 65 -7.10 -5.60 0.65
C ARG A 65 -7.85 -4.36 0.17
N VAL A 66 -7.97 -3.33 1.01
CA VAL A 66 -8.59 -2.05 0.62
C VAL A 66 -7.78 -1.35 -0.46
N LEU A 67 -6.45 -1.28 -0.32
CA LEU A 67 -5.57 -0.72 -1.35
C LEU A 67 -5.68 -1.49 -2.67
N GLU A 68 -5.84 -2.82 -2.62
CA GLU A 68 -6.06 -3.65 -3.81
C GLU A 68 -7.38 -3.31 -4.50
N MET A 69 -8.49 -3.24 -3.76
CA MET A 69 -9.80 -2.89 -4.33
C MET A 69 -9.79 -1.51 -4.99
N ILE A 70 -9.13 -0.53 -4.36
CA ILE A 70 -9.00 0.82 -4.94
C ILE A 70 -8.13 0.79 -6.20
N ALA A 71 -7.06 -0.02 -6.22
CA ALA A 71 -6.20 -0.14 -7.39
C ALA A 71 -6.81 -0.95 -8.54
N GLU A 72 -7.77 -1.82 -8.26
CA GLU A 72 -8.54 -2.54 -9.28
C GLU A 72 -9.49 -1.61 -10.04
N GLU A 73 -10.06 -0.61 -9.36
CA GLU A 73 -11.03 0.33 -9.95
C GLU A 73 -10.80 1.78 -9.48
N PRO A 74 -9.66 2.43 -9.84
CA PRO A 74 -9.31 3.76 -9.31
C PRO A 74 -10.32 4.84 -9.71
N ALA A 75 -10.91 4.74 -10.91
CA ALA A 75 -11.90 5.69 -11.43
C ALA A 75 -13.12 5.86 -10.49
N ARG A 76 -13.49 4.81 -9.75
CA ARG A 76 -14.58 4.86 -8.77
C ARG A 76 -14.27 5.73 -7.56
N TYR A 77 -12.98 5.93 -7.27
CA TYR A 77 -12.48 6.61 -6.08
C TYR A 77 -11.77 7.92 -6.41
N GLU A 78 -11.79 8.37 -7.66
CA GLU A 78 -11.18 9.64 -8.04
C GLU A 78 -11.82 10.78 -7.25
N ALA A 79 -10.99 11.69 -6.75
CA ALA A 79 -11.49 12.94 -6.22
C ALA A 79 -12.09 13.73 -7.39
N GLY A 80 -13.42 13.71 -7.53
CA GLY A 80 -14.11 14.58 -8.47
C GLY A 80 -13.68 16.05 -8.30
N PRO A 81 -14.00 16.94 -9.26
CA PRO A 81 -13.41 18.30 -9.37
C PRO A 81 -13.59 19.26 -8.18
N ARG A 82 -14.15 18.81 -7.05
CA ARG A 82 -14.37 19.56 -5.81
C ARG A 82 -13.58 19.06 -4.58
N GLY A 83 -12.62 18.16 -4.75
CA GLY A 83 -11.83 17.58 -3.64
C GLY A 83 -10.57 18.36 -3.23
N LYS A 84 -10.47 19.66 -3.50
CA LYS A 84 -9.33 20.47 -3.04
C LYS A 84 -9.52 20.83 -1.58
N GLU A 85 -9.22 19.89 -0.69
CA GLU A 85 -8.93 20.23 0.70
C GLU A 85 -7.59 20.97 0.72
N GLY A 86 -7.69 22.28 0.91
CA GLY A 86 -6.56 23.18 1.13
C GLY A 86 -5.82 22.90 2.45
N PRO A 87 -4.70 23.60 2.67
CA PRO A 87 -3.74 23.32 3.75
C PRO A 87 -4.34 23.39 5.15
#